data_AF-A0A258KYI9-F1
#
_entry.id   AF-A0A258KYI9-F1
#
_cell.length_a   1.000
_cell.length_b   1.000
_cell.length_c   1.000
_cell.angle_alpha   90.00
_cell.angle_beta   90.00
_cell.angle_gamma   90.00
#
_symmetry.space_group_name_H-M   'P 1'
#
loop_
_entity.id
_entity.type
_entity.pdbx_description
1 polymer ?
#
loop_
_entity_poly.entity_id
_entity_poly.type
_entity_poly.pdbx_seq_one_letter_code
_entity_poly.pdbx_strand_id
1 'polypeptide(L)' 'AVTQWAYPDTIKTAAYEPKIAPTGPIREALDFRARYPDGRMGSDPALATPKKGGELVAMAARALIEDLAAFSAERAPG' A
#
# COMPACT_ATOMS: atom_id res chain seq x y z
N ALA A 1 -2.78 6.64 0.91
CA ALA A 1 -1.85 7.80 1.00
C ALA A 1 -1.19 8.07 -0.34
N VAL A 2 -0.41 7.13 -0.91
CA VAL A 2 0.24 7.27 -2.24
C VAL A 2 -0.74 7.67 -3.35
N THR A 3 -1.90 7.01 -3.44
CA THR A 3 -2.93 7.35 -4.43
C THR A 3 -3.54 8.73 -4.24
N GLN A 4 -3.68 9.20 -3.00
CA GLN A 4 -4.17 10.55 -2.71
C GLN A 4 -3.14 11.63 -3.10
N TRP A 5 -1.85 11.30 -3.05
CA TRP A 5 -0.78 12.20 -3.52
C TRP A 5 -0.78 12.30 -5.05
N ALA A 6 -0.87 11.17 -5.75
CA ALA A 6 -0.84 11.14 -7.22
C ALA A 6 -2.14 11.67 -7.85
N TYR A 7 -3.28 11.43 -7.20
CA TYR A 7 -4.61 11.74 -7.74
C TYR A 7 -5.49 12.44 -6.68
N PRO A 8 -5.16 13.68 -6.29
CA PRO A 8 -5.86 14.38 -5.22
C PRO A 8 -7.35 14.58 -5.51
N ASP A 9 -7.73 14.71 -6.78
CA ASP A 9 -9.13 14.91 -7.19
C ASP A 9 -10.00 13.65 -7.04
N THR A 10 -9.40 12.50 -6.73
CA THR A 10 -10.10 11.22 -6.60
C THR A 10 -10.20 10.72 -5.16
N ILE A 11 -9.79 11.54 -4.18
CA ILE A 11 -9.84 11.18 -2.76
C ILE A 11 -11.28 10.80 -2.36
N LYS A 12 -11.43 9.60 -1.79
CA LYS A 12 -12.70 9.07 -1.31
C LYS A 12 -12.77 9.13 0.21
N THR A 13 -13.97 9.38 0.71
CA THR A 13 -14.33 9.26 2.13
C THR A 13 -15.40 8.18 2.28
N ALA A 14 -15.29 7.38 3.33
CA ALA A 14 -16.22 6.30 3.66
C ALA A 14 -16.24 6.10 5.18
N ALA A 15 -17.33 5.52 5.69
CA ALA A 15 -17.37 5.03 7.06
C ALA A 15 -16.63 3.68 7.11
N TYR A 16 -15.55 3.62 7.88
CA TYR A 16 -14.74 2.40 8.04
C TYR A 16 -15.12 1.72 9.35
N GLU A 17 -15.89 0.63 9.26
CA GLU A 17 -16.30 -0.18 10.42
C GLU A 17 -15.93 -1.66 10.22
N PRO A 18 -15.17 -2.27 11.14
CA PRO A 18 -14.47 -1.63 12.27
C PRO A 18 -13.40 -0.64 11.80
N LYS A 19 -13.04 0.36 12.63
CA LYS A 19 -12.04 1.38 12.29
C LYS A 19 -10.74 0.77 11.76
N ILE A 20 -10.19 -0.20 12.47
CA ILE A 20 -9.08 -1.03 11.99
C ILE A 20 -9.67 -2.34 11.48
N ALA A 21 -9.41 -2.67 10.22
CA ALA A 21 -9.89 -3.89 9.61
C ALA A 21 -9.28 -5.16 10.26
N PRO A 22 -9.98 -6.31 10.22
CA PRO A 22 -9.45 -7.55 10.77
C PRO A 22 -8.17 -8.01 10.05
N THR A 23 -7.39 -8.86 10.72
CA THR A 23 -6.20 -9.51 10.19
C THR A 23 -6.39 -11.03 10.14
N GLY A 24 -5.68 -11.70 9.24
CA GLY A 24 -5.79 -13.14 9.07
C GLY A 24 -5.12 -13.64 7.78
N PRO A 25 -5.28 -14.94 7.46
CA PRO A 25 -4.72 -15.50 6.24
C PRO A 25 -5.44 -14.98 4.99
N ILE A 26 -4.77 -15.11 3.84
CA ILE A 26 -5.36 -14.97 2.51
C ILE A 26 -5.54 -16.38 1.93
N ARG A 27 -6.75 -16.68 1.45
CA ARG A 27 -7.12 -17.95 0.82
C ARG A 27 -7.82 -17.66 -0.53
N GLU A 28 -8.79 -18.47 -0.93
CA GLU A 28 -9.61 -18.22 -2.11
C GLU A 28 -10.54 -17.00 -1.96
N ALA A 29 -11.05 -16.51 -3.09
CA ALA A 29 -11.83 -15.27 -3.14
C ALA A 29 -13.10 -15.30 -2.27
N LEU A 30 -13.78 -16.45 -2.16
CA LEU A 30 -14.99 -16.57 -1.34
C LEU A 30 -14.67 -16.49 0.16
N ASP A 31 -13.65 -17.21 0.63
CA ASP A 31 -13.16 -17.10 2.01
C ASP A 31 -12.62 -15.69 2.29
N PHE A 32 -11.91 -15.07 1.35
CA PHE A 32 -11.44 -13.70 1.47
C PHE A 32 -12.61 -12.73 1.71
N ARG A 33 -13.66 -12.80 0.90
CA ARG A 33 -14.82 -11.92 1.04
C ARG A 33 -15.59 -12.19 2.34
N ALA A 34 -15.62 -13.44 2.80
CA ALA A 34 -16.23 -13.80 4.08
C ALA A 34 -15.43 -13.24 5.28
N ARG A 35 -14.10 -13.23 5.21
CA ARG A 35 -13.20 -12.70 6.26
C ARG A 35 -13.08 -11.18 6.25
N TYR A 36 -13.09 -10.57 5.07
CA TYR A 36 -12.86 -9.15 4.84
C TYR A 36 -14.04 -8.57 4.01
N PRO A 37 -15.21 -8.33 4.63
CA PRO A 37 -16.43 -7.96 3.89
C PRO A 37 -16.31 -6.66 3.09
N ASP A 38 -15.54 -5.69 3.61
CA ASP A 38 -15.25 -4.42 2.95
C ASP A 38 -13.92 -4.43 2.17
N GLY A 39 -13.28 -5.60 2.09
CA GLY A 39 -12.01 -5.84 1.40
C GLY A 39 -10.76 -5.34 2.13
N ARG A 40 -10.89 -4.70 3.30
CA ARG A 40 -9.72 -4.22 4.05
C ARG A 40 -9.10 -5.35 4.88
N MET A 41 -7.78 -5.29 5.03
CA MET A 41 -7.01 -6.14 5.93
C MET A 41 -6.11 -5.28 6.81
N GLY A 42 -6.21 -5.42 8.14
CA GLY A 42 -5.30 -4.81 9.11
C GLY A 42 -5.09 -3.28 9.03
N SER A 43 -5.98 -2.56 8.35
CA SER A 43 -5.75 -1.18 7.93
C SER A 43 -6.86 -0.23 8.37
N ASP A 44 -6.46 1.01 8.64
CA ASP A 44 -7.32 2.18 8.80
C ASP A 44 -6.94 3.21 7.71
N PRO A 45 -7.63 3.21 6.56
CA PRO A 45 -7.35 4.14 5.47
C PRO A 45 -7.65 5.61 5.81
N ALA A 46 -8.39 5.91 6.87
CA ALA A 46 -8.72 7.29 7.26
C ALA A 46 -7.48 8.09 7.72
N LEU A 47 -6.39 7.40 8.09
CA LEU A 47 -5.13 8.02 8.50
C LEU A 47 -4.27 8.52 7.34
N ALA A 48 -4.67 8.22 6.10
CA ALA A 48 -3.96 8.63 4.89
C ALA A 48 -4.08 10.13 4.63
N THR A 49 -2.97 10.72 4.20
CA THR A 49 -2.94 12.10 3.67
C THR A 49 -2.10 12.15 2.39
N PRO A 50 -2.35 13.12 1.48
CA PRO A 50 -1.48 13.34 0.32
C PRO A 50 -0.03 13.61 0.71
N LYS A 51 0.21 14.38 1.78
CA LYS A 51 1.56 14.67 2.29
C LYS A 51 2.34 13.39 2.63
N LYS A 52 1.75 12.51 3.45
CA LYS A 52 2.34 11.19 3.76
C LYS A 52 2.55 10.36 2.50
N GLY A 53 1.65 10.46 1.52
CA GLY A 53 1.78 9.80 0.23
C GLY A 53 3.03 10.25 -0.53
N GLY A 54 3.29 11.56 -0.58
CA GLY A 54 4.49 12.11 -1.23
C GLY A 54 5.78 11.70 -0.53
N GLU A 55 5.81 11.69 0.81
CA GLU A 55 6.95 11.20 1.60
C GLU A 55 7.26 9.73 1.27
N LEU A 56 6.24 8.86 1.21
CA LEU A 56 6.40 7.46 0.83
C LEU A 56 6.93 7.29 -0.60
N VAL A 57 6.41 8.06 -1.57
CA VAL A 57 6.86 7.99 -2.97
C VAL A 57 8.31 8.44 -3.10
N ALA A 58 8.71 9.52 -2.44
CA ALA A 58 10.09 10.01 -2.48
C ALA A 58 11.07 8.98 -1.90
N MET A 59 10.73 8.35 -0.78
CA MET A 59 11.54 7.28 -0.18
C MET A 59 11.64 6.06 -1.10
N ALA A 60 10.51 5.60 -1.66
CA ALA A 60 10.47 4.43 -2.54
C ALA A 60 11.26 4.67 -3.83
N ALA A 61 11.14 5.85 -4.45
CA ALA A 61 11.88 6.20 -5.66
C ALA A 61 13.39 6.21 -5.42
N ARG A 62 13.84 6.78 -4.31
CA ARG A 62 15.25 6.77 -3.92
C ARG A 62 15.77 5.34 -3.73
N ALA A 63 15.07 4.53 -2.94
CA ALA A 63 15.48 3.15 -2.67
C ALA A 63 15.54 2.33 -3.97
N LEU A 64 14.56 2.48 -4.86
CA LEU A 64 14.54 1.75 -6.13
C LEU A 64 15.70 2.13 -7.05
N ILE A 65 16.13 3.40 -7.06
CA ILE A 65 17.31 3.84 -7.82
C ILE A 65 18.58 3.18 -7.26
N GLU A 66 18.72 3.15 -5.93
CA GLU A 66 19.84 2.50 -5.24
C GLU A 66 19.87 0.99 -5.54
N ASP A 67 18.73 0.31 -5.42
CA ASP A 67 18.59 -1.13 -5.72
C ASP A 67 18.90 -1.45 -7.19
N LEU A 68 18.40 -0.64 -8.12
CA LEU A 68 18.65 -0.83 -9.55
C LEU A 68 20.14 -0.65 -9.89
N ALA A 69 20.80 0.33 -9.27
CA ALA A 69 22.23 0.55 -9.46
C ALA A 69 23.05 -0.64 -8.91
N ALA A 70 22.68 -1.15 -7.73
CA ALA A 70 23.31 -2.33 -7.15
C ALA A 70 23.13 -3.57 -8.04
N PHE A 71 21.89 -3.86 -8.45
CA PHE A 71 21.57 -4.98 -9.33
C PHE A 71 22.32 -4.90 -10.66
N SER A 72 22.40 -3.72 -11.26
CA SER A 72 23.12 -3.51 -12.54
C SER A 72 24.63 -3.71 -12.43
N ALA A 73 25.19 -3.61 -11.22
CA ALA A 73 26.60 -3.83 -10.94
C ALA A 73 26.92 -5.27 -10.49
N GLU A 74 25.92 -6.13 -10.34
CA GLU A 74 26.12 -7.53 -9.96
C GLU A 74 26.97 -8.26 -11.01
N ARG A 75 27.92 -9.05 -10.54
CA ARG A 75 28.64 -9.99 -11.42
C ARG A 75 27.90 -11.30 -11.44
N ALA A 76 27.68 -11.84 -12.64
CA ALA A 76 27.14 -13.19 -12.79
C ALA A 76 28.01 -14.20 -12.02
N PRO A 77 27.40 -15.22 -11.39
CA PRO A 77 28.16 -16.33 -10.85
C PRO A 77 29.03 -16.94 -11.96
N GLY A 78 30.31 -17.13 -11.67
CA GLY A 78 31.26 -17.80 -12.56
C GLY A 78 31.04 -19.30 -12.64
#